data_AF-A0A1C6AIV8-F1
#
_entry.id   AF-A0A1C6AIV8-F1
#
_cell.length_a   1.000
_cell.length_b   1.000
_cell.length_c   1.000
_cell.angle_alpha   90.00
_cell.angle_beta   90.00
_cell.angle_gamma   90.00
#
_symmetry.space_group_name_H-M   'P 1'
#
loop_
_entity.id
_entity.type
_entity.pdbx_description
1 polymer ?
#
loop_
_entity_poly.entity_id
_entity_poly.type
_entity_poly.pdbx_seq_one_letter_code
_entity_poly.pdbx_strand_id
1 'polypeptide(L)'
;MGKIHSVAICKKETFEQWKRGELLCFDGVLLSPIDCVSSTTKVAAKKLYIKNQDEFQKDWADLSNEAKEKCYVQYVMKHDTSYCENGETYEEYMNGDLDSYEMEYTSESGDELVVFGRYGTTDSGILNRQMDAFRLNSIVD
;
A
#
# COMPACT_ATOMS: atom_id res chain seq x y z
N MET A 1 -8.54 -12.69 25.01
CA MET A 1 -7.28 -12.18 24.46
C MET A 1 -6.88 -13.01 23.26
N GLY A 2 -6.99 -12.44 22.06
CA GLY A 2 -6.41 -13.01 20.85
C GLY A 2 -4.95 -12.59 20.76
N LYS A 3 -4.07 -13.51 20.34
CA LYS A 3 -2.70 -13.15 19.96
C LYS A 3 -2.71 -12.83 18.48
N ILE A 4 -2.21 -11.66 18.12
CA ILE A 4 -2.04 -11.26 16.73
C ILE A 4 -0.55 -11.38 16.42
N HIS A 5 -0.25 -12.01 15.29
CA HIS A 5 1.08 -12.07 14.71
C HIS A 5 0.92 -11.92 13.20
N SER A 6 1.55 -10.90 12.63
CA SER A 6 1.67 -10.73 11.18
C SER A 6 3.13 -10.85 10.77
N VAL A 7 3.34 -11.32 9.54
CA VAL A 7 4.65 -11.36 8.89
C VAL A 7 4.46 -11.04 7.42
N ALA A 8 5.29 -10.14 6.92
CA ALA A 8 5.36 -9.72 5.55
C ALA A 8 6.82 -9.71 5.11
N ILE A 9 7.05 -9.94 3.82
CA ILE A 9 8.38 -9.92 3.21
C ILE A 9 8.32 -9.14 1.90
N CYS A 10 9.29 -8.27 1.68
CA CYS A 10 9.43 -7.54 0.43
C CYS A 10 10.91 -7.28 0.12
N LYS A 11 11.17 -6.76 -1.10
CA LYS A 11 12.51 -6.25 -1.42
C LYS A 11 12.80 -5.03 -0.56
N LYS A 12 14.07 -4.85 -0.17
CA LYS A 12 14.52 -3.68 0.59
C LYS A 12 14.17 -2.37 -0.10
N GLU A 13 14.30 -2.30 -1.42
CA GLU A 13 13.89 -1.13 -2.20
C GLU A 13 12.41 -0.78 -2.01
N THR A 14 11.52 -1.78 -2.06
CA THR A 14 10.08 -1.59 -1.86
C THR A 14 9.76 -1.15 -0.44
N PHE A 15 10.46 -1.70 0.56
CA PHE A 15 10.32 -1.26 1.96
C PHE A 15 10.73 0.20 2.14
N GLU A 16 11.83 0.63 1.51
CA GLU A 16 12.31 2.01 1.55
C GLU A 16 11.37 2.97 0.80
N GLN A 17 10.72 2.54 -0.29
CA GLN A 17 9.66 3.33 -0.95
C GLN A 17 8.49 3.59 0.01
N TRP A 18 8.08 2.57 0.78
CA TRP A 18 7.04 2.73 1.80
C TRP A 18 7.45 3.69 2.92
N LYS A 19 8.70 3.60 3.41
CA LYS A 19 9.25 4.55 4.40
C LYS A 19 9.25 6.01 3.92
N ARG A 20 9.38 6.22 2.60
CA ARG A 20 9.29 7.56 1.99
C ARG A 20 7.85 8.02 1.72
N GLY A 21 6.85 7.20 2.04
CA GLY A 21 5.43 7.50 1.80
C GLY A 21 4.98 7.32 0.35
N GLU A 22 5.74 6.58 -0.47
CA GLU A 22 5.39 6.33 -1.86
C GLU A 22 4.39 5.17 -2.01
N LEU A 23 4.30 4.29 -1.00
CA LEU A 23 3.42 3.13 -0.94
C LEU A 23 2.54 3.19 0.31
N LEU A 24 1.52 2.32 0.37
CA LEU A 24 0.73 2.03 1.57
C LEU A 24 0.75 0.52 1.86
N CYS A 25 0.70 0.16 3.14
CA CYS A 25 0.64 -1.22 3.58
C CYS A 25 -0.82 -1.65 3.78
N PHE A 26 -1.24 -2.69 3.05
CA PHE A 26 -2.55 -3.31 3.16
C PHE A 26 -2.37 -4.77 3.58
N ASP A 27 -2.59 -5.06 4.87
CA ASP A 27 -2.47 -6.43 5.42
C ASP A 27 -1.13 -7.12 5.06
N GLY A 28 -0.03 -6.37 5.13
CA GLY A 28 1.32 -6.86 4.80
C GLY A 28 1.71 -6.75 3.32
N VAL A 29 0.83 -6.26 2.45
CA VAL A 29 1.13 -5.99 1.04
C VAL A 29 1.41 -4.51 0.82
N LEU A 30 2.56 -4.18 0.24
CA LEU A 30 2.92 -2.80 -0.11
C LEU A 30 2.44 -2.49 -1.53
N LEU A 31 1.50 -1.55 -1.65
CA LEU A 31 0.91 -1.16 -2.93
C LEU A 31 1.14 0.30 -3.21
N SER A 32 1.33 0.61 -4.49
CA SER A 32 1.37 2.00 -4.92
C SER A 32 -0.04 2.57 -4.94
N PRO A 33 -0.17 3.88 -4.73
CA PRO A 33 -1.43 4.58 -4.87
C PRO A 33 -2.19 4.26 -6.15
N ILE A 34 -1.47 4.18 -7.27
CA ILE A 34 -2.10 4.03 -8.58
C ILE A 34 -2.73 2.65 -8.78
N ASP A 35 -2.19 1.62 -8.13
CA ASP A 35 -2.67 0.24 -8.24
C ASP A 35 -4.06 0.07 -7.63
N CYS A 36 -4.36 0.90 -6.62
CA CYS A 36 -5.66 0.91 -5.95
C CYS A 36 -6.70 1.81 -6.66
N VAL A 37 -6.30 2.60 -7.67
CA VAL A 37 -7.23 3.49 -8.37
C VAL A 37 -8.08 2.71 -9.38
N SER A 38 -9.38 2.64 -9.11
CA SER A 38 -10.36 2.02 -10.00
C SER A 38 -10.47 2.75 -11.35
N SER A 39 -10.95 2.04 -12.38
CA SER A 39 -11.16 2.62 -13.71
C SER A 39 -12.19 3.77 -13.69
N THR A 40 -13.22 3.70 -12.85
CA THR A 40 -14.22 4.76 -12.69
C THR A 40 -13.61 6.01 -12.10
N THR A 41 -12.74 5.86 -11.09
CA THR A 41 -11.99 6.96 -10.48
C THR A 41 -11.03 7.62 -11.48
N LYS A 42 -10.33 6.83 -12.31
CA LYS A 42 -9.47 7.36 -13.40
C LYS A 42 -10.28 8.21 -14.39
N VAL A 43 -11.49 7.77 -14.75
CA VAL A 43 -12.39 8.54 -15.63
C VAL A 43 -12.85 9.84 -14.97
N ALA A 44 -13.21 9.82 -13.68
CA ALA A 44 -13.65 11.00 -12.95
C ALA A 44 -12.51 12.03 -12.81
N ALA A 45 -11.31 11.57 -12.46
CA ALA A 45 -10.11 12.40 -12.39
C ALA A 45 -9.79 13.07 -13.73
N LYS A 46 -9.83 12.32 -14.85
CA LYS A 46 -9.66 12.87 -16.20
C LYS A 46 -10.68 13.98 -16.49
N LYS A 47 -11.96 13.74 -16.19
CA LYS A 47 -13.02 14.74 -16.40
C LYS A 47 -12.77 16.01 -15.59
N LEU A 48 -12.33 15.87 -14.34
CA LEU A 48 -12.04 17.01 -13.49
C LEU A 48 -10.83 17.82 -14.00
N TYR A 49 -9.76 17.15 -14.43
CA TYR A 49 -8.61 17.81 -15.04
C TYR A 49 -9.03 18.64 -16.25
N ILE A 50 -9.72 18.01 -17.21
CA ILE A 50 -10.15 18.69 -18.44
C ILE A 50 -11.10 19.87 -18.13
N LYS A 51 -12.00 19.71 -17.16
CA LYS A 51 -12.93 20.77 -16.74
C LYS A 51 -12.22 21.99 -16.16
N ASN A 52 -11.13 21.77 -15.42
CA ASN A 52 -10.38 22.82 -14.74
C ASN A 52 -9.11 23.24 -15.52
N GLN A 53 -8.96 22.75 -16.75
CA GLN A 53 -7.78 23.03 -17.57
C GLN A 53 -7.75 24.51 -17.97
N ASP A 54 -6.59 25.14 -17.78
CA ASP A 54 -6.33 26.50 -18.26
C ASP A 54 -5.43 26.53 -19.50
N GLU A 55 -5.20 27.74 -20.04
CA GLU A 55 -4.42 27.96 -21.28
C GLU A 55 -2.92 27.67 -21.14
N PHE A 56 -2.39 27.56 -19.91
CA PHE A 56 -0.99 27.27 -19.63
C PHE A 56 -0.75 25.78 -19.34
N GLN A 57 -1.82 25.02 -19.12
CA GLN A 57 -1.75 23.58 -18.84
C GLN A 57 -1.75 22.73 -20.12
N LYS A 58 -0.95 21.66 -20.09
CA LYS A 58 -0.91 20.68 -21.19
C LYS A 58 -2.25 19.97 -21.35
N ASP A 59 -2.59 19.67 -22.59
CA ASP A 59 -3.73 18.82 -22.91
C ASP A 59 -3.56 17.42 -22.31
N TRP A 60 -4.68 16.83 -21.88
CA TRP A 60 -4.68 15.49 -21.29
C TRP A 60 -4.04 14.44 -22.20
N ALA A 61 -4.24 14.56 -23.52
CA ALA A 61 -3.67 13.65 -24.50
C ALA A 61 -2.13 13.67 -24.49
N ASP A 62 -1.56 14.85 -24.25
CA ASP A 62 -0.11 15.12 -24.29
C ASP A 62 0.59 14.92 -22.95
N LEU A 63 -0.15 14.62 -21.89
CA LEU A 63 0.43 14.24 -20.60
C LEU A 63 1.13 12.87 -20.70
N SER A 64 2.31 12.79 -20.09
CA SER A 64 3.00 11.51 -19.85
C SER A 64 2.16 10.62 -18.94
N ASN A 65 2.43 9.30 -18.96
CA ASN A 65 1.74 8.36 -18.09
C ASN A 65 1.95 8.73 -16.61
N GLU A 66 3.18 9.05 -16.20
CA GLU A 66 3.49 9.50 -14.83
C GLU A 66 2.70 10.76 -14.42
N ALA A 67 2.51 11.72 -15.32
CA ALA A 67 1.72 12.92 -15.03
C ALA A 67 0.22 12.59 -14.86
N LYS A 68 -0.30 11.64 -15.66
CA LYS A 68 -1.66 11.13 -15.51
C LYS A 68 -1.83 10.40 -14.18
N GLU A 69 -0.85 9.60 -13.77
CA GLU A 69 -0.85 8.91 -12.47
C GLU A 69 -0.90 9.88 -11.30
N LYS A 70 -0.06 10.92 -11.31
CA LYS A 70 -0.12 11.99 -10.30
C LYS A 70 -1.50 12.66 -10.24
N CYS A 71 -2.14 12.89 -11.39
CA CYS A 71 -3.51 13.43 -11.42
C CYS A 71 -4.52 12.48 -10.76
N TYR A 72 -4.42 11.17 -11.02
CA TYR A 72 -5.30 10.18 -10.41
C TYR A 72 -5.14 10.13 -8.89
N VAL A 73 -3.89 10.08 -8.40
CA VAL A 73 -3.60 10.06 -6.97
C VAL A 73 -4.10 11.33 -6.29
N GLN A 74 -3.86 12.51 -6.86
CA GLN A 74 -4.36 13.78 -6.32
C GLN A 74 -5.89 13.85 -6.28
N TYR A 75 -6.57 13.32 -7.30
CA TYR A 75 -8.04 13.26 -7.31
C TYR A 75 -8.54 12.44 -6.12
N VAL A 76 -7.97 11.26 -5.93
CA VAL A 76 -8.34 10.35 -4.85
C VAL A 76 -8.10 10.98 -3.48
N MET A 77 -6.90 11.52 -3.25
CA MET A 77 -6.58 12.22 -1.99
C MET A 77 -7.56 13.35 -1.63
N LYS A 78 -8.17 13.99 -2.63
CA LYS A 78 -9.11 15.12 -2.43
C LYS A 78 -10.59 14.72 -2.36
N HIS A 79 -10.97 13.63 -3.00
CA HIS A 79 -12.37 13.32 -3.29
C HIS A 79 -12.83 11.93 -2.84
N ASP A 80 -11.90 11.03 -2.55
CA ASP A 80 -12.20 9.64 -2.23
C ASP A 80 -11.30 9.15 -1.10
N THR A 81 -11.79 9.29 0.14
CA THR A 81 -11.08 8.84 1.34
C THR A 81 -11.17 7.33 1.56
N SER A 82 -11.95 6.58 0.75
CA SER A 82 -12.00 5.11 0.86
C SER A 82 -10.68 4.46 0.44
N TYR A 83 -9.85 5.21 -0.28
CA TYR A 83 -8.52 4.82 -0.75
C TYR A 83 -7.50 4.56 0.38
N CYS A 84 -7.73 5.11 1.57
CA CYS A 84 -6.89 4.92 2.76
C CYS A 84 -7.63 4.22 3.91
N GLU A 85 -8.87 3.76 3.72
CA GLU A 85 -9.67 3.20 4.83
C GLU A 85 -8.99 2.01 5.51
N ASN A 86 -8.10 1.29 4.81
CA ASN A 86 -7.35 0.15 5.35
C ASN A 86 -5.85 0.16 5.03
N GLY A 87 -5.34 1.24 4.41
CA GLY A 87 -3.94 1.33 3.99
C GLY A 87 -3.14 2.15 4.99
N GLU A 88 -2.10 1.57 5.58
CA GLU A 88 -1.26 2.23 6.58
C GLU A 88 0.02 2.80 5.95
N THR A 89 0.33 4.05 6.27
CA THR A 89 1.67 4.60 6.08
C THR A 89 2.68 3.90 7.00
N TYR A 90 3.98 4.06 6.73
CA TYR A 90 5.01 3.50 7.60
C TYR A 90 4.89 4.01 9.04
N GLU A 91 4.59 5.30 9.22
CA GLU A 91 4.44 5.91 10.54
C GLU A 91 3.21 5.39 11.29
N GLU A 92 2.06 5.27 10.61
CA GLU A 92 0.86 4.65 11.20
C GLU A 92 1.11 3.18 11.55
N TYR A 93 1.84 2.47 10.69
CA TYR A 93 2.17 1.07 10.92
C TYR A 93 3.09 0.90 12.15
N MET A 94 4.14 1.70 12.25
CA MET A 94 5.12 1.57 13.34
C MET A 94 4.62 2.10 14.68
N ASN A 95 3.69 3.05 14.68
CA ASN A 95 3.14 3.65 15.90
C ASN A 95 1.77 3.10 16.31
N GLY A 96 1.37 1.95 15.77
CA GLY A 96 0.11 1.29 16.12
C GLY A 96 0.12 0.66 17.51
N ASP A 97 -1.02 0.12 17.93
CA ASP A 97 -1.19 -0.48 19.27
C ASP A 97 -0.41 -1.79 19.50
N LEU A 98 0.11 -2.40 18.43
CA LEU A 98 0.89 -3.63 18.47
C LEU A 98 2.38 -3.33 18.33
N ASP A 99 3.22 -4.13 19.01
CA ASP A 99 4.67 -4.06 18.81
C ASP A 99 5.01 -4.46 17.38
N SER A 100 5.88 -3.68 16.73
CA SER A 100 6.36 -3.94 15.38
C SER A 100 7.78 -4.52 15.38
N TYR A 101 8.16 -5.18 14.29
CA TYR A 101 9.53 -5.61 14.04
C TYR A 101 9.89 -5.45 12.57
N GLU A 102 11.17 -5.23 12.31
CA GLU A 102 11.78 -5.25 10.99
C GLU A 102 13.12 -6.00 11.04
N MET A 103 13.43 -6.76 10.00
CA MET A 103 14.67 -7.53 9.86
C MET A 103 15.13 -7.48 8.41
N GLU A 104 16.37 -7.06 8.19
CA GLU A 104 16.99 -7.13 6.87
C GLU A 104 17.67 -8.49 6.66
N TYR A 105 17.58 -9.02 5.44
CA TYR A 105 18.25 -10.24 5.03
C TYR A 105 18.79 -10.09 3.61
N THR A 106 20.02 -10.53 3.38
CA THR A 106 20.60 -10.64 2.04
C THR A 106 20.71 -12.11 1.68
N SER A 107 20.07 -12.52 0.58
CA SER A 107 20.15 -13.90 0.10
C SER A 107 21.57 -14.25 -0.40
N GLU A 108 21.85 -15.55 -0.56
CA GLU A 108 23.09 -16.01 -1.18
C GLU A 108 23.25 -15.52 -2.63
N SER A 109 22.14 -15.23 -3.32
CA SER A 109 22.12 -14.62 -4.66
C SER A 109 22.34 -13.10 -4.65
N GLY A 110 22.40 -12.47 -3.47
CA GLY A 110 22.59 -11.02 -3.31
C GLY A 110 21.29 -10.19 -3.28
N ASP A 111 20.13 -10.84 -3.21
CA ASP A 111 18.84 -10.14 -3.09
C ASP A 111 18.68 -9.58 -1.67
N GLU A 112 18.50 -8.26 -1.56
CA GLU A 112 18.21 -7.59 -0.30
C GLU A 112 16.69 -7.60 -0.02
N LEU A 113 16.31 -8.26 1.08
CA LEU A 113 14.94 -8.45 1.52
C LEU A 113 14.75 -7.81 2.91
N VAL A 114 13.52 -7.40 3.18
CA VAL A 114 13.08 -6.96 4.50
C VAL A 114 11.90 -7.81 4.91
N VAL A 115 11.99 -8.38 6.11
CA VAL A 115 10.88 -9.06 6.79
C VAL A 115 10.37 -8.11 7.88
N PHE A 116 9.09 -7.83 7.89
CA PHE A 116 8.48 -6.95 8.88
C PHE A 116 7.14 -7.50 9.34
N GLY A 117 6.66 -7.04 10.49
CA GLY A 117 5.38 -7.47 11.01
C GLY A 117 5.03 -6.80 12.33
N ARG A 118 3.90 -7.22 12.88
CA ARG A 118 3.40 -6.80 14.19
C ARG A 118 3.07 -8.01 15.07
N TYR A 119 3.19 -7.85 16.37
CA TYR A 119 2.81 -8.84 17.35
C TYR A 119 2.22 -8.19 18.60
N GLY A 120 1.38 -8.93 19.31
CA GLY A 120 0.85 -8.47 20.58
C GLY A 120 -0.46 -9.14 20.94
N THR A 121 -1.12 -8.59 21.95
CA THR A 121 -2.38 -9.12 22.46
C THR A 121 -3.45 -8.04 22.36
N THR A 122 -4.57 -8.35 21.72
CA THR A 122 -5.74 -7.47 21.68
C THR A 122 -6.79 -7.95 22.66
N ASP A 123 -7.38 -7.01 23.41
CA ASP A 123 -8.48 -7.29 24.35
C ASP A 123 -9.84 -7.47 23.64
N SER A 124 -9.88 -7.23 22.33
CA SER A 124 -11.07 -7.40 21.52
C SER A 124 -11.20 -8.83 21.03
N GLY A 125 -12.24 -9.53 21.48
CA GLY A 125 -12.74 -10.78 20.91
C GLY A 125 -13.33 -10.62 19.49
N ILE A 126 -12.61 -9.96 18.58
CA ILE A 126 -13.04 -9.69 17.21
C ILE A 126 -12.03 -10.33 16.25
N LEU A 127 -12.37 -11.58 15.91
CA LEU A 127 -12.15 -12.28 14.64
C LEU A 127 -10.72 -12.48 14.10
N ASN A 128 -10.23 -13.70 14.37
CA ASN A 128 -9.59 -14.58 13.39
C ASN A 128 -9.95 -14.23 11.93
N ARG A 129 -9.02 -13.61 11.19
CA ARG A 129 -8.98 -13.67 9.71
C ARG A 129 -7.60 -13.93 9.11
N GLN A 130 -6.51 -13.86 9.89
CA GLN A 130 -5.16 -13.99 9.33
C GLN A 130 -4.59 -15.42 9.25
N MET A 131 -5.30 -16.45 9.74
CA MET A 131 -4.76 -17.83 9.70
C MET A 131 -5.14 -18.65 8.46
N ASP A 132 -5.96 -18.13 7.53
CA ASP A 132 -6.41 -18.90 6.36
C ASP A 132 -5.66 -18.59 5.05
N ALA A 133 -4.85 -17.52 4.99
CA ALA A 133 -4.14 -17.16 3.75
C ALA A 133 -2.80 -17.90 3.54
N PHE A 134 -2.19 -18.44 4.60
CA PHE A 134 -0.89 -19.13 4.51
C PHE A 134 -0.98 -20.66 4.34
N ARG A 135 -2.18 -21.22 4.16
CA ARG A 135 -2.40 -22.67 4.01
C ARG A 135 -2.62 -23.18 2.58
N LEU A 136 -2.45 -22.35 1.56
CA LEU A 136 -2.53 -22.78 0.15
C LEU A 136 -1.25 -22.39 -0.58
N ASN A 137 -0.23 -23.25 -0.48
CA ASN A 137 0.77 -23.59 -1.50
C ASN A 137 2.01 -24.32 -0.95
N SER A 138 1.91 -24.98 0.22
CA SER A 138 2.63 -26.23 0.42
C SER A 138 1.74 -27.37 -0.09
N ILE A 139 2.25 -28.17 -1.03
CA ILE A 139 1.68 -29.38 -1.65
C ILE A 139 0.90 -29.11 -2.95
N VAL A 140 1.61 -29.06 -4.08
CA VAL A 140 1.56 -30.14 -5.09
C VAL A 140 2.99 -30.33 -5.62
N ASP A 141 3.36 -31.59 -5.78
CA ASP A 141 4.67 -32.16 -6.12
C ASP A 141 5.45 -31.50 -7.28
#